data_AF-A0A4Q5ZBP3-F1
#
_entry.id   AF-A0A4Q5ZBP3-F1
#
_cell.length_a   1.000
_cell.length_b   1.000
_cell.length_c   1.000
_cell.angle_alpha   90.00
_cell.angle_beta   90.00
_cell.angle_gamma   90.00
#
_symmetry.space_group_name_H-M   'P 1'
#
loop_
_entity.id
_entity.type
_entity.pdbx_description
1 polymer ?
#
loop_
_entity_poly.entity_id
_entity_poly.type
_entity_poly.pdbx_seq_one_letter_code
_entity_poly.pdbx_strand_id
1 'polypeptide(L)'
;MSISDHFSIVSAICRVALAEPNEALVFQVERLAKSLDDAGQRAEAKSIRALLTKAGRSSGMAPRKLIPSKGAPALPGEVLLPTTPLPADKETGIRLVEVMFPEQVSGRLPIFPDEFVRAILQIVEEWKNVAALADAGISPTMSCLVVGAPGTGKTSMAYWLAKQLDLPVVLARIDAIMSSFLGTSARNINQVFSF
;
A
#
# COMPACT_ATOMS: atom_id res chain seq x y z
N MET A 1 -47.32 24.88 -19.42
CA MET A 1 -46.26 24.40 -20.33
C MET A 1 -45.33 23.55 -19.47
N SER A 2 -45.35 22.23 -19.67
CA SER A 2 -44.87 21.25 -18.68
C SER A 2 -43.34 21.28 -18.57
N ILE A 3 -42.82 21.28 -17.34
CA ILE A 3 -41.37 21.16 -17.04
C ILE A 3 -40.75 19.88 -17.65
N SER A 4 -41.59 18.88 -17.99
CA SER A 4 -41.16 17.62 -18.62
C SER A 4 -40.51 17.79 -19.99
N ASP A 5 -40.88 18.81 -20.77
CA ASP A 5 -40.43 18.91 -22.17
C ASP A 5 -38.93 19.22 -22.29
N HIS A 6 -38.31 19.73 -21.21
CA HIS A 6 -36.91 20.15 -21.19
C HIS A 6 -36.08 19.33 -20.18
N PHE A 7 -36.61 18.22 -19.66
CA PHE A 7 -35.95 17.43 -18.62
C PHE A 7 -34.56 16.92 -19.06
N SER A 8 -34.40 16.57 -20.34
CA SER A 8 -33.13 16.14 -20.91
C SER A 8 -32.04 17.21 -20.83
N ILE A 9 -32.41 18.48 -21.07
CA ILE A 9 -31.51 19.64 -21.01
C ILE A 9 -31.14 19.93 -19.56
N VAL A 10 -32.14 19.92 -18.65
CA VAL A 10 -31.92 20.15 -17.22
C VAL A 10 -31.03 19.06 -16.63
N SER A 11 -31.25 17.79 -16.98
CA SER A 11 -30.41 16.67 -16.55
C SER A 11 -28.97 16.77 -17.07
N ALA A 12 -28.78 17.24 -18.31
CA ALA A 12 -27.46 17.47 -18.87
C ALA A 12 -26.72 18.61 -18.14
N ILE A 13 -27.40 19.72 -17.85
CA ILE A 13 -26.85 20.83 -17.07
C ILE A 13 -26.47 20.36 -15.67
N CYS A 14 -27.35 19.63 -14.97
CA CYS A 14 -27.05 19.08 -13.65
C CYS A 14 -25.84 18.14 -13.68
N ARG A 15 -25.68 17.32 -14.73
CA ARG A 15 -24.54 16.40 -14.86
C ARG A 15 -23.21 17.14 -15.01
N VAL A 16 -23.18 18.21 -15.82
CA VAL A 16 -21.98 19.04 -16.01
C VAL A 16 -21.68 19.85 -14.74
N ALA A 17 -22.71 20.45 -14.14
CA ALA A 17 -22.59 21.26 -12.95
C ALA A 17 -22.15 20.46 -11.71
N LEU A 18 -22.53 19.17 -11.61
CA LEU A 18 -22.12 18.27 -10.54
C LEU A 18 -20.73 17.65 -10.73
N ALA A 19 -20.01 17.98 -11.81
CA ALA A 19 -18.62 17.57 -11.98
C ALA A 19 -17.68 18.32 -11.00
N GLU A 20 -18.01 19.57 -10.66
CA GLU A 20 -17.35 20.39 -9.63
C GLU A 20 -18.39 20.83 -8.59
N PRO A 21 -18.70 19.98 -7.60
CA PRO A 21 -19.82 20.22 -6.69
C PRO A 21 -19.54 21.41 -5.75
N ASN A 22 -20.37 22.44 -5.85
CA ASN A 22 -20.50 23.50 -4.85
C ASN A 22 -21.69 23.19 -3.93
N GLU A 23 -21.57 23.44 -2.63
CA GLU A 23 -22.63 23.22 -1.62
C GLU A 23 -23.94 23.92 -2.01
N ALA A 24 -23.85 25.16 -2.53
CA ALA A 24 -25.01 25.89 -3.04
C ALA A 24 -25.65 25.19 -4.25
N LEU A 25 -24.86 24.55 -5.10
CA LEU A 25 -25.33 23.87 -6.31
C LEU A 25 -26.02 22.55 -5.98
N VAL A 26 -25.44 21.78 -5.06
CA VAL A 26 -26.03 20.53 -4.53
C VAL A 26 -27.40 20.81 -3.93
N PHE A 27 -27.51 21.86 -3.10
CA PHE A 27 -28.79 22.26 -2.49
C PHE A 27 -29.87 22.59 -3.54
N GLN A 28 -29.53 23.31 -4.62
CA GLN A 28 -30.50 23.62 -5.68
C GLN A 28 -30.92 22.38 -6.46
N VAL A 29 -30.00 21.44 -6.72
CA VAL A 29 -30.32 20.18 -7.41
C VAL A 29 -31.17 19.25 -6.52
N GLU A 30 -30.95 19.25 -5.20
CA GLU A 30 -31.81 18.55 -4.24
C GLU A 30 -33.22 19.13 -4.19
N ARG A 31 -33.33 20.47 -4.15
CA ARG A 31 -34.62 21.17 -4.20
C ARG A 31 -35.37 20.87 -5.50
N LEU A 32 -34.67 20.82 -6.64
CA LEU A 32 -35.24 20.41 -7.92
C LEU A 32 -35.79 18.99 -7.86
N ALA A 33 -35.01 18.03 -7.32
CA ALA A 33 -35.46 16.64 -7.17
C ALA A 33 -36.70 16.51 -6.28
N LYS A 34 -36.80 17.31 -5.21
CA LYS A 34 -37.97 17.34 -4.32
C LYS A 34 -39.20 17.91 -5.03
N SER A 35 -39.03 19.00 -5.79
CA SER A 35 -40.11 19.60 -6.58
C SER A 35 -40.65 18.66 -7.67
N LEU A 36 -39.79 17.81 -8.25
CA LEU A 36 -40.20 16.79 -9.23
C LEU A 36 -40.99 15.64 -8.58
N ASP A 37 -40.64 15.26 -7.35
CA ASP A 37 -41.40 14.28 -6.56
C ASP A 37 -42.79 14.82 -6.19
N ASP A 38 -42.87 16.08 -5.76
CA ASP A 38 -44.13 16.75 -5.41
C ASP A 38 -45.04 16.91 -6.65
N ALA A 39 -44.45 17.05 -7.84
CA ALA A 39 -45.15 17.05 -9.13
C ALA A 39 -45.53 15.64 -9.65
N GLY A 40 -45.21 14.57 -8.90
CA GLY A 40 -45.53 13.18 -9.26
C GLY A 40 -44.62 12.56 -10.33
N GLN A 41 -43.55 13.25 -10.76
CA GLN A 41 -42.61 12.80 -11.79
C GLN A 41 -41.48 11.94 -11.20
N ARG A 42 -41.87 10.80 -10.62
CA ARG A 42 -40.97 9.90 -9.85
C ARG A 42 -39.76 9.38 -10.64
N ALA A 43 -39.89 9.17 -11.95
CA ALA A 43 -38.80 8.67 -12.80
C ALA A 43 -37.70 9.73 -12.97
N GLU A 44 -38.11 10.98 -13.19
CA GLU A 44 -37.23 12.13 -13.36
C GLU A 44 -36.51 12.47 -12.06
N ALA A 45 -37.25 12.53 -10.94
CA ALA A 45 -36.70 12.74 -9.60
C ALA A 45 -35.66 11.68 -9.21
N LYS A 46 -35.93 10.40 -9.53
CA LYS A 46 -34.98 9.29 -9.28
C LYS A 46 -33.68 9.48 -10.07
N SER A 47 -33.75 9.95 -11.31
CA SER A 47 -32.56 10.17 -12.13
C SER A 47 -31.70 11.35 -11.63
N ILE A 48 -32.31 12.44 -11.17
CA ILE A 48 -31.59 13.57 -10.56
C ILE A 48 -30.94 13.16 -9.23
N ARG A 49 -31.64 12.39 -8.39
CA ARG A 49 -31.06 11.81 -7.16
C ARG A 49 -29.87 10.89 -7.45
N ALA A 50 -29.94 10.11 -8.52
CA ALA A 50 -28.81 9.27 -8.93
C ALA A 50 -27.58 10.12 -9.29
N LEU A 51 -27.75 11.28 -9.94
CA LEU A 51 -26.66 12.21 -10.23
C LEU A 51 -26.05 12.80 -8.95
N LEU A 52 -26.88 13.18 -7.97
CA LEU A 52 -26.42 13.67 -6.65
C LEU A 52 -25.60 12.61 -5.90
N THR A 53 -26.06 11.36 -5.87
CA THR A 53 -25.31 10.27 -5.22
C THR A 53 -23.99 9.94 -5.93
N LYS A 54 -23.94 10.12 -7.26
CA LYS A 54 -22.70 9.91 -8.04
C LYS A 54 -21.70 11.04 -7.79
N ALA A 55 -22.16 12.29 -7.72
CA ALA A 55 -21.34 13.45 -7.39
C ALA A 55 -20.80 13.41 -5.95
N GLY A 56 -21.61 12.95 -4.99
CA GLY A 56 -21.16 12.71 -3.62
C GLY A 56 -20.11 11.60 -3.50
N ARG A 57 -20.05 10.66 -4.45
CA ARG A 57 -19.01 9.62 -4.52
C ARG A 57 -17.69 10.10 -5.12
N SER A 58 -17.68 11.17 -5.92
CA SER A 58 -16.45 11.71 -6.51
C SER A 58 -15.74 12.74 -5.63
N SER A 59 -16.41 13.30 -4.61
CA SER A 59 -15.85 14.33 -3.71
C SER A 59 -15.47 13.82 -2.31
N GLY A 60 -15.45 12.50 -2.08
CA GLY A 60 -15.14 11.95 -0.76
C GLY A 60 -14.34 10.65 -0.84
N MET A 61 -13.06 10.72 -1.21
CA MET A 61 -12.10 9.68 -0.83
C MET A 61 -11.80 9.83 0.68
N ALA A 62 -12.77 9.46 1.51
CA ALA A 62 -12.56 9.26 2.93
C ALA A 62 -12.37 7.75 3.17
N PRO A 63 -11.20 7.30 3.66
CA PRO A 63 -10.96 5.88 3.93
C PRO A 63 -11.90 5.41 5.04
N ARG A 64 -12.94 4.65 4.67
CA ARG A 64 -13.86 4.00 5.62
C ARG A 64 -13.28 2.65 6.08
N LYS A 65 -12.24 2.69 6.91
CA LYS A 65 -11.96 1.78 8.04
C LYS A 65 -10.62 2.19 8.67
N LEU A 66 -10.67 2.98 9.74
CA LEU A 66 -9.56 3.04 10.69
C LEU A 66 -9.56 1.71 11.44
N ILE A 67 -8.77 0.76 10.96
CA ILE A 67 -8.32 -0.36 11.80
C ILE A 67 -7.17 0.25 12.60
N PRO A 68 -7.31 0.45 13.92
CA PRO A 68 -6.18 0.88 14.73
C PRO A 68 -5.14 -0.24 14.67
N SER A 69 -4.03 0.02 13.96
CA SER A 69 -2.89 -0.87 13.98
C SER A 69 -2.33 -0.83 15.40
N LYS A 70 -2.55 -1.92 16.13
CA LYS A 70 -1.80 -2.17 17.36
C LYS A 70 -0.35 -2.44 16.95
N GLY A 71 0.47 -1.41 17.10
CA GLY A 71 1.89 -1.53 17.46
C GLY A 71 2.84 -1.99 16.37
N ALA A 72 3.49 -1.03 15.72
CA ALA A 72 4.95 -1.04 15.52
C ALA A 72 5.41 0.42 15.29
N PRO A 73 6.54 0.87 15.87
CA PRO A 73 7.05 2.20 15.63
C PRO A 73 7.53 2.35 14.18
N ALA A 74 6.99 3.38 13.52
CA ALA A 74 7.52 4.15 12.39
C ALA A 74 8.74 3.62 11.61
N LEU A 75 8.46 2.91 10.52
CA LEU A 75 9.11 3.15 9.24
C LEU A 75 8.03 3.57 8.23
N PRO A 76 8.23 4.63 7.43
CA PRO A 76 7.30 4.98 6.37
C PRO A 76 7.37 3.90 5.28
N GLY A 77 6.42 2.97 5.30
CA GLY A 77 6.30 1.90 4.32
C GLY A 77 4.89 1.31 4.31
N GLU A 78 4.41 0.92 3.13
CA GLU A 78 3.17 0.17 3.01
C GLU A 78 3.40 -1.27 3.51
N VAL A 79 2.39 -1.84 4.18
CA VAL A 79 2.45 -3.24 4.63
C VAL A 79 2.41 -4.12 3.38
N LEU A 80 3.44 -4.94 3.19
CA LEU A 80 3.47 -5.93 2.12
C LEU A 80 2.37 -6.97 2.34
N LEU A 81 1.44 -7.06 1.40
CA LEU A 81 0.36 -8.05 1.39
C LEU A 81 0.76 -9.21 0.48
N PRO A 82 0.21 -10.42 0.70
CA PRO A 82 0.42 -11.55 -0.22
C PRO A 82 -0.02 -11.27 -1.67
N THR A 83 -0.90 -10.27 -1.87
CA THR A 83 -1.41 -9.85 -3.18
C THR A 83 -0.60 -8.71 -3.81
N THR A 84 0.42 -8.17 -3.14
CA THR A 84 1.21 -7.04 -3.65
C THR A 84 1.97 -7.47 -4.91
N PRO A 85 1.89 -6.69 -6.02
CA PRO A 85 2.55 -7.05 -7.27
C PRO A 85 4.08 -6.98 -7.11
N LEU A 86 4.74 -8.11 -7.26
CA LEU A 86 6.19 -8.20 -7.10
C LEU A 86 6.92 -7.58 -8.30
N PRO A 87 8.07 -6.91 -8.09
CA PRO A 87 8.91 -6.39 -9.16
C PRO A 87 9.35 -7.51 -10.11
N ALA A 88 9.17 -7.25 -11.39
CA ALA A 88 9.61 -8.13 -12.46
C ALA A 88 10.34 -7.31 -13.52
N ASP A 89 11.31 -7.96 -14.16
CA ASP A 89 11.97 -7.41 -15.33
C ASP A 89 10.94 -7.21 -16.45
N LYS A 90 10.94 -6.04 -17.07
CA LYS A 90 9.97 -5.68 -18.12
C LYS A 90 10.25 -6.38 -19.45
N GLU A 91 11.49 -6.79 -19.69
CA GLU A 91 11.88 -7.44 -20.94
C GLU A 91 11.61 -8.94 -20.89
N THR A 92 11.96 -9.58 -19.78
CA THR A 92 11.87 -11.04 -19.63
C THR A 92 10.65 -11.51 -18.83
N GLY A 93 10.00 -10.63 -18.07
CA GLY A 93 8.91 -10.98 -17.15
C GLY A 93 9.36 -11.77 -15.91
N ILE A 94 10.66 -11.96 -15.72
CA ILE A 94 11.21 -12.71 -14.59
C ILE A 94 11.07 -11.88 -13.32
N ARG A 95 10.61 -12.51 -12.24
CA ARG A 95 10.52 -11.87 -10.92
C ARG A 95 11.92 -11.55 -10.38
N LEU A 96 12.11 -10.29 -9.99
CA LEU A 96 13.37 -9.80 -9.43
C LEU A 96 13.51 -10.15 -7.94
N VAL A 97 12.38 -10.33 -7.25
CA VAL A 97 12.33 -10.68 -5.83
C VAL A 97 11.39 -11.85 -5.57
N GLU A 98 11.67 -12.54 -4.49
CA GLU A 98 10.76 -13.48 -3.85
C GLU A 98 10.44 -12.97 -2.45
N VAL A 99 9.17 -13.07 -2.04
CA VAL A 99 8.72 -12.62 -0.71
C VAL A 99 8.32 -13.83 0.10
N MET A 100 8.87 -13.94 1.31
CA MET A 100 8.53 -14.98 2.29
C MET A 100 7.97 -14.31 3.54
N PHE A 101 6.76 -14.69 3.94
CA PHE A 101 6.12 -14.15 5.13
C PHE A 101 6.57 -14.90 6.40
N PRO A 102 6.52 -14.26 7.59
CA PRO A 102 6.98 -14.84 8.86
C PRO A 102 6.44 -16.25 9.16
N GLU A 103 5.23 -16.56 8.72
CA GLU A 103 4.57 -17.86 8.90
C GLU A 103 5.24 -18.98 8.08
N GLN A 104 5.87 -18.62 6.95
CA GLN A 104 6.49 -19.55 6.01
C GLN A 104 7.94 -19.88 6.38
N VAL A 105 8.53 -19.11 7.31
CA VAL A 105 9.96 -19.21 7.63
C VAL A 105 10.25 -19.87 8.98
N SER A 106 11.38 -20.59 9.01
CA SER A 106 11.84 -21.34 10.18
C SER A 106 12.23 -20.40 11.33
N GLY A 107 11.72 -20.70 12.53
CA GLY A 107 11.99 -19.91 13.74
C GLY A 107 13.19 -20.35 14.56
N ARG A 108 14.03 -21.24 14.02
CA ARG A 108 15.17 -21.79 14.75
C ARG A 108 16.47 -21.11 14.36
N LEU A 109 17.18 -20.56 15.34
CA LEU A 109 18.52 -20.01 15.15
C LEU A 109 19.53 -21.16 14.97
N PRO A 110 20.38 -21.12 13.93
CA PRO A 110 21.54 -22.01 13.82
C PRO A 110 22.54 -21.80 14.96
N ILE A 111 23.46 -22.75 15.14
CA ILE A 111 24.49 -22.64 16.18
C ILE A 111 25.58 -21.70 15.67
N PHE A 112 25.81 -20.61 16.38
CA PHE A 112 26.85 -19.62 16.10
C PHE A 112 27.68 -19.34 17.37
N PRO A 113 28.90 -18.77 17.23
CA PRO A 113 29.67 -18.31 18.38
C PRO A 113 28.92 -17.25 19.19
N ASP A 114 29.11 -17.25 20.51
CA ASP A 114 28.37 -16.37 21.42
C ASP A 114 28.49 -14.88 21.07
N GLU A 115 29.66 -14.44 20.63
CA GLU A 115 29.89 -13.05 20.20
C GLU A 115 28.98 -12.67 19.04
N PHE A 116 28.85 -13.56 18.05
CA PHE A 116 27.98 -13.33 16.90
C PHE A 116 26.50 -13.33 17.30
N VAL A 117 26.10 -14.26 18.17
CA VAL A 117 24.72 -14.32 18.68
C VAL A 117 24.37 -13.04 19.43
N ARG A 118 25.29 -12.51 20.25
CA ARG A 118 25.08 -11.24 20.97
C ARG A 118 24.89 -10.07 20.01
N ALA A 119 25.72 -9.97 18.97
CA ALA A 119 25.59 -8.90 17.97
C ALA A 119 24.24 -8.95 17.24
N ILE A 120 23.78 -10.14 16.85
CA ILE A 120 22.48 -10.30 16.19
C ILE A 120 21.31 -9.99 17.14
N LEU A 121 21.38 -10.43 18.41
CA LEU A 121 20.37 -10.12 19.40
C LEU A 121 20.30 -8.62 19.71
N GLN A 122 21.42 -7.92 19.67
CA GLN A 122 21.44 -6.46 19.81
C GLN A 122 20.68 -5.78 18.68
N ILE A 123 20.87 -6.21 17.43
CA ILE A 123 20.10 -5.71 16.28
C ILE A 123 18.59 -5.96 16.50
N VAL A 124 18.20 -7.14 16.96
CA VAL A 124 16.79 -7.43 17.27
C VAL A 124 16.24 -6.47 18.33
N GLU A 125 16.99 -6.21 19.38
CA GLU A 125 16.59 -5.32 20.47
C GLU A 125 16.48 -3.85 20.02
N GLU A 126 17.41 -3.39 19.18
CA GLU A 126 17.35 -2.06 18.56
C GLU A 126 16.06 -1.89 17.76
N TRP A 127 15.71 -2.88 16.94
CA TRP A 127 14.51 -2.86 16.10
C TRP A 127 13.20 -3.04 16.88
N LYS A 128 13.24 -3.63 18.07
CA LYS A 128 12.07 -3.65 18.98
C LYS A 128 11.85 -2.31 19.68
N ASN A 129 12.93 -1.56 19.93
CA ASN A 129 12.91 -0.30 20.67
C ASN A 129 13.11 0.94 19.79
N VAL A 130 12.70 0.89 18.51
CA VAL A 130 12.87 1.99 17.54
C VAL A 130 12.30 3.32 18.06
N ALA A 131 11.18 3.30 18.79
CA ALA A 131 10.61 4.51 19.38
C ALA A 131 11.56 5.18 20.37
N ALA A 132 12.17 4.39 21.27
CA ALA A 132 13.13 4.92 22.26
C ALA A 132 14.42 5.42 21.60
N LEU A 133 14.87 4.75 20.53
CA LEU A 133 16.01 5.21 19.73
C LEU A 133 15.69 6.54 19.02
N ALA A 134 14.49 6.66 18.44
CA ALA A 134 14.04 7.88 17.78
C ALA A 134 13.94 9.07 18.75
N ASP A 135 13.46 8.85 19.99
CA ASP A 135 13.43 9.88 21.04
C ASP A 135 14.84 10.37 21.42
N ALA A 136 15.85 9.49 21.32
CA ALA A 136 17.25 9.82 21.53
C ALA A 136 17.94 10.40 20.28
N GLY A 137 17.24 10.52 19.15
CA GLY A 137 17.80 10.96 17.86
C GLY A 137 18.74 9.93 17.20
N ILE A 138 18.65 8.66 17.60
CA ILE A 138 19.48 7.57 17.09
C ILE A 138 18.63 6.73 16.13
N SER A 139 19.21 6.33 15.00
CA SER A 139 18.58 5.37 14.07
C SER A 139 19.04 3.95 14.36
N PRO A 140 18.17 2.94 14.27
CA PRO A 140 18.57 1.54 14.42
C PRO A 140 19.52 1.11 13.30
N THR A 141 20.21 -0.01 13.49
CA THR A 141 21.09 -0.59 12.47
C THR A 141 20.30 -0.98 11.21
N MET A 142 20.57 -0.32 10.08
CA MET A 142 19.83 -0.52 8.81
C MET A 142 20.38 -1.62 7.91
N SER A 143 21.66 -1.97 8.03
CA SER A 143 22.29 -2.97 7.15
C SER A 143 23.29 -3.84 7.91
N CYS A 144 23.37 -5.11 7.50
CA CYS A 144 24.31 -6.08 8.06
C CYS A 144 24.82 -6.97 6.93
N LEU A 145 26.12 -7.27 6.95
CA LEU A 145 26.75 -8.21 6.02
C LEU A 145 27.24 -9.43 6.80
N VAL A 146 26.70 -10.60 6.46
CA VAL A 146 27.10 -11.87 7.08
C VAL A 146 27.96 -12.67 6.12
N VAL A 147 29.22 -12.90 6.49
CA VAL A 147 30.21 -13.62 5.67
C VAL A 147 30.57 -14.95 6.33
N GLY A 148 30.71 -16.00 5.52
CA GLY A 148 31.17 -17.32 5.99
C GLY A 148 31.07 -18.39 4.90
N ALA A 149 31.66 -19.56 5.16
CA ALA A 149 31.64 -20.70 4.24
C ALA A 149 30.21 -21.13 3.82
N PRO A 150 29.99 -21.70 2.63
CA PRO A 150 28.66 -22.18 2.24
C PRO A 150 28.12 -23.20 3.27
N GLY A 151 26.81 -23.17 3.54
CA GLY A 151 26.18 -24.09 4.48
C GLY A 151 26.23 -23.70 5.97
N THR A 152 26.85 -22.57 6.35
CA THR A 152 26.92 -22.12 7.76
C THR A 152 25.63 -21.48 8.30
N GLY A 153 24.48 -21.66 7.65
CA GLY A 153 23.20 -21.15 8.16
C GLY A 153 22.95 -19.65 8.00
N LYS A 154 23.72 -18.93 7.16
CA LYS A 154 23.51 -17.48 6.90
C LYS A 154 22.09 -17.15 6.46
N THR A 155 21.57 -17.87 5.48
CA THR A 155 20.20 -17.68 4.99
C THR A 155 19.17 -18.02 6.06
N SER A 156 19.39 -19.11 6.81
CA SER A 156 18.54 -19.50 7.94
C SER A 156 18.52 -18.45 9.05
N MET A 157 19.66 -17.76 9.29
CA MET A 157 19.74 -16.66 10.25
C MET A 157 18.92 -15.45 9.80
N ALA A 158 18.95 -15.11 8.50
CA ALA A 158 18.13 -14.02 7.96
C ALA A 158 16.63 -14.30 8.13
N TYR A 159 16.21 -15.55 7.89
CA TYR A 159 14.84 -16.01 8.13
C TYR A 159 14.44 -15.98 9.61
N TRP A 160 15.34 -16.41 10.49
CA TRP A 160 15.12 -16.33 11.92
C TRP A 160 14.95 -14.87 12.37
N LEU A 161 15.80 -13.96 11.87
CA LEU A 161 15.76 -12.52 12.20
C LEU A 161 14.42 -11.91 11.80
N ALA A 162 13.97 -12.18 10.58
CA ALA A 162 12.68 -11.70 10.08
C ALA A 162 11.51 -12.21 10.94
N LYS A 163 11.57 -13.47 11.38
CA LYS A 163 10.58 -14.02 12.31
C LYS A 163 10.61 -13.35 13.69
N GLN A 164 11.79 -12.99 14.21
CA GLN A 164 11.89 -12.27 15.48
C GLN A 164 11.32 -10.85 15.43
N LEU A 165 11.35 -10.23 14.25
CA LEU A 165 10.83 -8.89 13.99
C LEU A 165 9.40 -8.89 13.45
N ASP A 166 8.82 -10.05 13.18
CA ASP A 166 7.52 -10.22 12.52
C ASP A 166 7.42 -9.48 11.17
N LEU A 167 8.52 -9.52 10.40
CA LEU A 167 8.64 -8.85 9.10
C LEU A 167 8.76 -9.85 7.95
N PRO A 168 8.19 -9.55 6.78
CA PRO A 168 8.40 -10.35 5.58
C PRO A 168 9.86 -10.23 5.09
N VAL A 169 10.37 -11.31 4.52
CA VAL A 169 11.70 -11.37 3.89
C VAL A 169 11.56 -11.13 2.40
N VAL A 170 12.24 -10.11 1.89
CA VAL A 170 12.38 -9.86 0.45
C VAL A 170 13.73 -10.42 -0.01
N LEU A 171 13.69 -11.56 -0.71
CA LEU A 171 14.87 -12.19 -1.29
C LEU A 171 15.11 -11.65 -2.71
N ALA A 172 16.14 -10.84 -2.86
CA ALA A 172 16.58 -10.34 -4.16
C ALA A 172 17.31 -11.45 -4.95
N ARG A 173 16.83 -11.73 -6.17
CA ARG A 173 17.43 -12.72 -7.07
C ARG A 173 18.51 -12.08 -7.93
N ILE A 174 19.76 -12.26 -7.55
CA ILE A 174 20.91 -11.66 -8.25
C ILE A 174 20.96 -12.09 -9.72
N ASP A 175 20.62 -13.35 -10.01
CA ASP A 175 20.53 -13.91 -11.36
C ASP A 175 19.48 -13.20 -12.23
N ALA A 176 18.36 -12.79 -11.65
CA ALA A 176 17.30 -12.06 -12.36
C ALA A 176 17.59 -10.56 -12.47
N ILE A 177 18.30 -10.00 -11.50
CA ILE A 177 18.70 -8.59 -11.51
C ILE A 177 19.77 -8.34 -12.57
N MET A 178 20.72 -9.26 -12.74
CA MET A 178 21.77 -9.14 -13.75
C MET A 178 21.25 -9.52 -15.13
N SER A 179 21.23 -8.54 -16.03
CA SER A 179 20.82 -8.73 -17.41
C SER A 179 21.95 -8.41 -18.40
N SER A 180 21.92 -9.07 -19.55
CA SER A 180 22.85 -8.84 -20.67
C SER A 180 22.55 -7.55 -21.44
N PHE A 181 21.37 -6.97 -21.25
CA PHE A 181 20.97 -5.74 -21.91
C PHE A 181 21.50 -4.52 -21.14
N LEU A 182 22.17 -3.61 -21.85
CA LEU A 182 22.79 -2.42 -21.24
C LEU A 182 21.75 -1.57 -20.48
N GLY A 183 22.06 -1.21 -19.24
CA GLY A 183 21.22 -0.35 -18.40
C GLY A 183 20.03 -1.04 -17.72
N THR A 184 19.67 -2.26 -18.14
CA THR A 184 18.56 -3.00 -17.52
C THR A 184 18.88 -3.47 -16.10
N SER A 185 20.11 -3.87 -15.80
CA SER A 185 20.51 -4.24 -14.44
C SER A 185 20.34 -3.09 -13.43
N ALA A 186 20.73 -1.86 -13.81
CA ALA A 186 20.54 -0.69 -12.95
C ALA A 186 19.05 -0.36 -12.73
N ARG A 187 18.23 -0.52 -13.78
CA ARG A 187 16.77 -0.39 -13.67
C ARG A 187 16.17 -1.44 -12.74
N ASN A 188 16.60 -2.70 -12.85
CA ASN A 188 16.11 -3.80 -12.03
C ASN A 188 16.47 -3.59 -10.56
N ILE A 189 17.71 -3.15 -10.27
CA ILE A 189 18.12 -2.77 -8.90
C ILE A 189 17.20 -1.67 -8.35
N ASN A 190 16.98 -0.59 -9.11
CA ASN A 190 16.10 0.49 -8.68
C ASN A 190 14.67 -0.01 -8.41
N GLN A 191 14.15 -0.91 -9.25
CA GLN A 191 12.82 -1.50 -9.05
C GLN A 191 12.73 -2.35 -7.78
N VAL A 192 13.80 -3.05 -7.40
CA VAL A 192 13.85 -3.83 -6.15
C VAL A 192 13.86 -2.93 -4.92
N PHE A 193 14.55 -1.79 -4.97
CA PHE A 193 14.62 -0.85 -3.84
C PHE A 193 13.44 0.12 -3.76
N SER A 194 12.74 0.36 -4.87
CA SER A 194 11.54 1.20 -4.91
C SER A 194 10.23 0.44 -4.63
N PHE A 195 10.32 -0.86 -4.42
CA PHE A 195 9.21 -1.75 -4.11
C PHE A 195 8.84 -1.68 -2.63
#